data_AF-R7WJU6-F1
#
_entry.id   AF-R7WJU6-F1
#
_cell.length_a   1.000
_cell.length_b   1.000
_cell.length_c   1.000
_cell.angle_alpha   90.00
_cell.angle_beta   90.00
_cell.angle_gamma   90.00
#
_symmetry.space_group_name_H-M   'P 1'
#
loop_
_entity.id
_entity.type
_entity.pdbx_description
1 polymer ?
#
loop_
_entity_poly.entity_id
_entity_poly.type
_entity_poly.pdbx_seq_one_letter_code
_entity_poly.pdbx_strand_id
1 'polypeptide(L)'
;MPFDDTRGVVPNENGRVADRVYTAGWIKRGPSGVIGTNKACAKETVAQVLADFESGALRRDVGTSRDVAALLARRGAADVGWDGWRAIDREELVRGRDNGRPRVKFTDIGQMLEIGAKSRRKLRLFAR
;
A
#
# COMPACT_ATOMS: atom_id res chain seq x y z
N MET A 1 12.57 11.53 5.81
CA MET A 1 12.78 11.04 4.43
C MET A 1 13.42 12.17 3.64
N PRO A 2 14.57 11.96 2.97
CA PRO A 2 15.11 12.95 2.05
C PRO A 2 14.20 13.09 0.83
N PHE A 3 14.17 14.27 0.23
CA PHE A 3 13.36 14.56 -0.95
C PHE A 3 14.08 15.56 -1.84
N ASP A 4 13.99 15.34 -3.15
CA ASP A 4 14.49 16.24 -4.18
C ASP A 4 13.29 16.97 -4.78
N ASP A 5 13.05 18.19 -4.34
CA ASP A 5 11.90 19.01 -4.78
C ASP A 5 11.94 19.36 -6.27
N THR A 6 13.14 19.40 -6.87
CA THR A 6 13.29 19.73 -8.29
C THR A 6 12.90 18.55 -9.18
N ARG A 7 13.33 17.35 -8.81
CA ARG A 7 13.03 16.13 -9.58
C ARG A 7 11.77 15.40 -9.13
N GLY A 8 11.22 15.74 -7.96
CA GLY A 8 10.05 15.07 -7.38
C GLY A 8 10.32 13.61 -7.02
N VAL A 9 11.53 13.29 -6.59
CA VAL A 9 11.95 11.92 -6.24
C VAL A 9 12.56 11.85 -4.85
N VAL A 10 12.58 10.66 -4.27
CA VAL A 10 13.40 10.36 -3.09
C VAL A 10 14.80 9.98 -3.58
N PRO A 11 15.85 10.76 -3.23
CA PRO A 11 17.23 10.41 -3.56
C PRO A 11 17.57 9.00 -3.08
N ASN A 12 18.18 8.20 -3.95
CA ASN A 12 18.47 6.81 -3.67
C ASN A 12 19.62 6.28 -4.53
N GLU A 13 20.26 5.22 -4.04
CA GLU A 13 21.25 4.43 -4.78
C GLU A 13 20.64 3.05 -5.08
N ASN A 14 20.29 2.80 -6.34
CA ASN A 14 19.65 1.56 -6.79
C ASN A 14 18.39 1.17 -5.98
N GLY A 15 17.71 2.15 -5.38
CA GLY A 15 16.54 1.98 -4.52
C GLY A 15 16.81 2.05 -3.01
N ARG A 16 18.06 2.09 -2.56
CA ARG A 16 18.43 2.34 -1.15
C ARG A 16 18.36 3.83 -0.85
N VAL A 17 17.65 4.22 0.21
CA VAL A 17 17.48 5.63 0.60
C VAL A 17 18.28 5.94 1.85
N ALA A 18 18.12 5.10 2.88
CA ALA A 18 18.75 5.21 4.19
C ALA A 18 18.79 3.81 4.83
N ASP A 19 19.29 3.69 6.06
CA ASP A 19 19.31 2.41 6.79
C ASP A 19 17.91 1.75 6.77
N ARG A 20 17.82 0.60 6.08
CA ARG A 20 16.61 -0.23 5.97
C ARG A 20 15.40 0.48 5.34
N VAL A 21 15.63 1.56 4.60
CA VAL A 21 14.60 2.30 3.87
C VAL A 21 14.90 2.24 2.38
N TYR A 22 13.90 1.82 1.61
CA TYR A 22 14.00 1.62 0.17
C TYR A 22 12.87 2.33 -0.57
N THR A 23 13.07 2.55 -1.87
CA THR A 23 12.11 3.18 -2.77
C THR A 23 12.03 2.44 -4.09
N ALA A 24 10.86 2.43 -4.74
CA ALA A 24 10.65 1.85 -6.05
C ALA A 24 9.57 2.61 -6.83
N GLY A 25 9.50 2.39 -8.15
CA GLY A 25 8.50 3.04 -9.01
C GLY A 25 8.81 4.52 -9.25
N TRP A 26 7.77 5.34 -9.38
CA TRP A 26 7.94 6.75 -9.76
C TRP A 26 8.60 7.60 -8.69
N ILE A 27 8.36 7.33 -7.40
CA ILE A 27 9.05 8.08 -6.32
C ILE A 27 10.56 7.78 -6.28
N LYS A 28 11.03 6.72 -6.96
CA LYS A 28 12.45 6.41 -7.20
C LYS A 28 13.02 7.07 -8.46
N ARG A 29 12.28 7.03 -9.58
CA ARG A 29 12.82 7.33 -10.94
C ARG A 29 12.20 8.56 -11.62
N GLY A 30 11.20 9.18 -11.01
CA GLY A 30 10.35 10.19 -11.61
C GLY A 30 9.13 9.59 -12.33
N PRO A 31 8.16 10.43 -12.73
CA PRO A 31 6.85 10.03 -13.24
C PRO A 31 6.89 9.63 -14.72
N SER A 32 7.73 8.66 -15.08
CA SER A 32 7.90 8.20 -16.46
C SER A 32 7.92 6.67 -16.59
N GLY A 33 7.60 6.21 -17.80
CA GLY A 33 7.50 4.78 -18.15
C GLY A 33 6.11 4.20 -17.91
N VAL A 34 5.91 2.99 -18.43
CA VAL A 34 4.65 2.23 -18.34
C VAL A 34 4.62 1.36 -17.08
N ILE A 35 3.49 0.70 -16.83
CA ILE A 35 3.33 -0.26 -15.71
C ILE A 35 4.47 -1.30 -15.72
N GLY A 36 4.84 -1.82 -16.90
CA GLY A 36 5.94 -2.77 -17.06
C GLY A 36 7.30 -2.23 -16.61
N THR A 37 7.57 -0.94 -16.81
CA THR A 37 8.81 -0.28 -16.37
C THR A 37 8.95 -0.33 -14.84
N ASN A 38 7.84 -0.21 -14.12
CA ASN A 38 7.85 -0.30 -12.65
C ASN A 38 8.15 -1.72 -12.15
N LYS A 39 7.81 -2.76 -12.90
CA LYS A 39 8.18 -4.16 -12.55
C LYS A 39 9.70 -4.35 -12.53
N ALA A 40 10.40 -3.88 -13.57
CA ALA A 40 11.86 -3.96 -13.62
C ALA A 40 12.53 -3.13 -12.52
N CYS A 41 12.06 -1.89 -12.33
CA CYS A 41 12.52 -1.00 -11.25
C CYS A 41 12.34 -1.60 -9.84
N ALA A 42 11.22 -2.27 -9.60
CA ALA A 42 10.94 -2.93 -8.32
C ALA A 42 11.87 -4.13 -8.12
N LYS A 43 12.14 -4.93 -9.16
CA LYS A 43 13.10 -6.05 -9.07
C LYS A 43 14.49 -5.62 -8.64
N GLU A 44 15.01 -4.52 -9.20
CA GLU A 44 16.31 -3.96 -8.80
C GLU A 44 16.33 -3.58 -7.31
N THR A 45 15.26 -2.94 -6.83
CA THR A 45 15.15 -2.53 -5.43
C THR A 45 15.06 -3.76 -4.52
N VAL A 46 14.28 -4.76 -4.89
CA VAL A 46 14.16 -6.02 -4.14
C VAL A 46 15.50 -6.75 -4.08
N ALA A 47 16.31 -6.72 -5.13
CA ALA A 47 17.66 -7.29 -5.10
C ALA A 47 18.54 -6.61 -4.04
N GLN A 48 18.41 -5.29 -3.83
CA GLN A 48 19.10 -4.59 -2.75
C GLN A 48 18.60 -5.02 -1.36
N VAL A 49 17.28 -5.14 -1.19
CA VAL A 49 16.68 -5.60 0.09
C VAL A 49 17.17 -7.01 0.43
N LEU A 50 17.21 -7.92 -0.56
CA LEU A 50 17.68 -9.29 -0.36
C LEU A 50 19.18 -9.33 -0.02
N ALA A 51 20.02 -8.56 -0.71
CA ALA A 51 21.44 -8.46 -0.41
C ALA A 51 21.70 -7.95 1.03
N ASP A 52 20.90 -7.00 1.53
CA ASP A 52 20.99 -6.54 2.92
C ASP A 52 20.52 -7.57 3.93
N PHE A 53 19.49 -8.34 3.56
CA PHE A 53 19.00 -9.42 4.40
C PHE A 53 20.08 -10.50 4.55
N GLU A 54 20.68 -10.92 3.44
CA GLU A 54 21.71 -11.95 3.37
C GLU A 54 23.00 -11.53 4.09
N SER A 55 23.42 -10.26 3.93
CA SER A 55 24.59 -9.71 4.64
C SER A 55 24.34 -9.48 6.14
N GLY A 56 23.09 -9.57 6.60
CA GLY A 56 22.71 -9.34 7.99
C GLY A 56 22.51 -7.87 8.36
N ALA A 57 22.60 -6.92 7.42
CA ALA A 57 22.34 -5.50 7.66
C ALA A 57 20.90 -5.24 8.17
N LEU A 58 19.95 -6.12 7.82
CA LEU A 58 18.57 -6.04 8.30
C LEU A 58 18.33 -6.66 9.68
N ARG A 59 19.33 -7.33 10.29
CA ARG A 59 19.16 -7.99 11.59
C ARG A 59 18.94 -6.96 12.70
N ARG A 60 17.83 -7.11 13.40
CA ARG A 60 17.48 -6.37 14.62
C ARG A 60 16.27 -7.02 15.29
N ASP A 61 16.00 -6.62 16.52
CA ASP A 61 14.72 -6.92 17.15
C ASP A 61 13.60 -6.16 16.45
N VAL A 62 12.60 -6.90 15.98
CA VAL A 62 11.40 -6.36 15.34
C VAL A 62 10.16 -6.91 16.04
N GLY A 63 9.14 -6.06 16.13
CA GLY A 63 7.81 -6.50 16.50
C GLY A 63 7.16 -7.34 15.40
N THR A 64 5.89 -7.67 15.62
CA THR A 64 5.03 -8.40 14.69
C THR A 64 4.07 -7.46 13.99
N SER A 65 3.33 -7.99 13.01
CA SER A 65 2.21 -7.26 12.38
C SER A 65 1.12 -6.84 13.38
N ARG A 66 1.00 -7.52 14.54
CA ARG A 66 0.04 -7.14 15.59
C ARG A 66 0.40 -5.80 16.24
N ASP A 67 1.69 -5.49 16.36
CA ASP A 67 2.16 -4.24 16.94
C ASP A 67 1.81 -3.04 16.04
N VAL A 68 1.88 -3.25 14.71
CA VAL A 68 1.42 -2.27 13.73
C VAL A 68 -0.09 -2.07 13.83
N ALA A 69 -0.87 -3.16 13.91
CA ALA A 69 -2.32 -3.08 14.07
C ALA A 69 -2.73 -2.35 15.36
N ALA A 70 -2.06 -2.64 16.48
CA ALA A 70 -2.28 -1.95 17.75
C ALA A 70 -1.93 -0.46 17.66
N LEU A 71 -0.83 -0.10 16.99
CA LEU A 71 -0.44 1.28 16.76
C LEU A 71 -1.49 2.04 15.93
N LEU A 72 -2.00 1.44 14.85
CA LEU A 72 -3.04 2.02 14.02
C LEU A 72 -4.32 2.25 14.82
N ALA A 73 -4.75 1.26 15.62
CA ALA A 73 -5.91 1.38 16.49
C ALA A 73 -5.75 2.50 17.53
N ARG A 74 -4.58 2.57 18.19
CA ARG A 74 -4.27 3.64 19.16
C ARG A 74 -4.28 5.03 18.53
N ARG A 75 -3.91 5.15 17.25
CA ARG A 75 -3.95 6.41 16.50
C ARG A 75 -5.35 6.74 15.95
N GLY A 76 -6.36 5.90 16.19
CA GLY A 76 -7.70 6.08 15.64
C GLY A 76 -7.75 5.94 14.11
N ALA A 77 -6.80 5.21 13.51
CA ALA A 77 -6.75 5.05 12.06
C ALA A 77 -7.89 4.14 11.56
N ALA A 78 -8.64 4.62 10.57
CA ALA A 78 -9.64 3.83 9.86
C ALA A 78 -8.98 3.05 8.71
N ASP A 79 -8.24 1.99 9.02
CA ASP A 79 -7.54 1.18 8.01
C ASP A 79 -8.52 0.46 7.07
N VAL A 80 -8.22 0.39 5.77
CA VAL A 80 -9.02 -0.40 4.81
C VAL A 80 -8.19 -1.63 4.40
N GLY A 81 -8.43 -2.74 5.09
CA GLY A 81 -7.85 -4.03 4.72
C GLY A 81 -8.42 -4.60 3.41
N TRP A 82 -7.92 -5.77 3.02
CA TRP A 82 -8.32 -6.47 1.78
C TRP A 82 -9.84 -6.65 1.65
N ASP A 83 -10.51 -7.09 2.72
CA ASP A 83 -11.97 -7.30 2.70
C ASP A 83 -12.76 -6.01 2.61
N GLY A 84 -12.24 -4.92 3.17
CA GLY A 84 -12.82 -3.59 3.03
C GLY A 84 -12.73 -3.11 1.58
N TRP A 85 -11.55 -3.23 0.98
CA TRP A 85 -11.36 -2.91 -0.44
C TRP A 85 -12.27 -3.77 -1.34
N ARG A 86 -12.37 -5.08 -1.10
CA ARG A 86 -13.27 -5.98 -1.87
C ARG A 86 -14.75 -5.59 -1.74
N ALA A 87 -15.15 -5.03 -0.61
CA ALA A 87 -16.52 -4.53 -0.43
C ALA A 87 -16.77 -3.27 -1.27
N ILE A 88 -15.81 -2.34 -1.27
CA ILE A 88 -15.86 -1.13 -2.11
C ILE A 88 -15.91 -1.54 -3.59
N ASP A 89 -14.99 -2.39 -4.03
CA ASP A 89 -14.91 -2.86 -5.41
C ASP A 89 -16.22 -3.47 -5.90
N ARG A 90 -16.82 -4.37 -5.10
CA ARG A 90 -18.11 -5.00 -5.42
C ARG A 90 -19.23 -3.97 -5.57
N GLU A 91 -19.29 -3.02 -4.67
CA GLU A 91 -20.33 -1.99 -4.69
C GLU A 91 -20.18 -1.05 -5.89
N GLU A 92 -18.95 -0.67 -6.24
CA GLU A 92 -18.68 0.10 -7.47
C GLU A 92 -19.10 -0.65 -8.74
N LEU A 93 -18.86 -1.97 -8.79
CA LEU A 93 -19.30 -2.84 -9.88
C LEU A 93 -20.82 -2.89 -9.97
N VAL A 94 -21.53 -3.07 -8.84
CA VAL A 94 -23.01 -3.11 -8.79
C VAL A 94 -23.59 -1.81 -9.34
N ARG A 95 -23.11 -0.65 -8.88
CA ARG A 95 -23.57 0.67 -9.37
C ARG A 95 -23.32 0.89 -10.86
N GLY A 96 -22.29 0.25 -11.41
CA GLY A 96 -21.98 0.28 -12.83
C GLY A 96 -22.98 -0.47 -13.69
N ARG A 97 -23.45 -1.63 -13.21
CA ARG A 97 -24.31 -2.55 -13.97
C ARG A 97 -25.58 -1.88 -14.46
N ASP A 98 -26.25 -1.11 -13.60
CA ASP A 98 -27.54 -0.48 -13.90
C ASP A 98 -27.47 0.54 -15.04
N ASN A 99 -26.26 1.01 -15.39
CA ASN A 99 -26.04 2.00 -16.44
C ASN A 99 -25.10 1.49 -17.55
N GLY A 100 -24.86 0.17 -17.64
CA GLY A 100 -23.98 -0.43 -18.65
C GLY A 100 -22.50 -0.05 -18.51
N ARG A 101 -22.07 0.41 -17.33
CA ARG A 101 -20.69 0.84 -17.06
C ARG A 101 -19.92 -0.28 -16.34
N PRO A 102 -18.59 -0.42 -16.56
CA PRO A 102 -17.79 -1.38 -15.82
C PRO A 102 -17.84 -1.17 -14.30
N ARG A 103 -17.90 0.09 -13.87
CA ARG A 103 -18.13 0.50 -12.48
C ARG A 103 -18.54 1.97 -12.38
N VAL A 104 -19.15 2.36 -11.26
CA VAL A 104 -19.24 3.76 -10.81
C VAL A 104 -18.46 3.91 -9.53
N LYS A 105 -17.37 4.69 -9.58
CA LYS A 105 -16.46 4.85 -8.44
C LYS A 105 -17.06 5.71 -7.34
N PHE A 106 -16.68 5.41 -6.11
CA PHE A 106 -16.86 6.35 -5.02
C PHE A 106 -15.91 7.53 -5.19
N THR A 107 -16.41 8.74 -4.96
CA THR A 107 -15.61 9.97 -4.94
C THR A 107 -15.55 10.60 -3.55
N ASP A 108 -16.36 10.11 -2.60
CA ASP A 108 -16.34 10.50 -1.20
C ASP A 108 -15.62 9.46 -0.34
N ILE A 109 -14.66 9.92 0.46
CA ILE A 109 -13.86 9.07 1.34
C ILE A 109 -14.71 8.50 2.48
N GLY A 110 -15.67 9.27 3.02
CA GLY A 110 -16.55 8.81 4.10
C GLY A 110 -17.38 7.59 3.69
N GLN A 111 -17.96 7.62 2.50
CA GLN A 111 -18.68 6.48 1.91
C GLN A 111 -17.77 5.26 1.70
N MET A 112 -16.55 5.47 1.19
CA MET A 112 -15.57 4.38 1.04
C MET A 112 -15.25 3.72 2.39
N LEU A 113 -15.02 4.52 3.42
CA LEU A 113 -14.73 4.04 4.77
C LEU A 113 -15.92 3.32 5.39
N GLU A 114 -17.14 3.83 5.22
CA GLU A 114 -18.35 3.18 5.72
C GLU A 114 -18.55 1.79 5.12
N ILE A 115 -18.39 1.65 3.80
CA ILE A 115 -18.50 0.36 3.10
C ILE A 115 -17.37 -0.57 3.49
N GLY A 116 -16.14 -0.05 3.52
CA GLY A 116 -14.96 -0.81 3.92
C GLY A 116 -15.04 -1.32 5.38
N ALA A 117 -15.70 -0.59 6.27
CA ALA A 117 -15.89 -0.98 7.67
C ALA A 117 -16.98 -2.05 7.86
N LYS A 118 -18.05 -2.03 7.05
CA LYS A 118 -19.16 -3.00 7.12
C LYS A 118 -18.70 -4.46 6.91
N SER A 119 -17.65 -4.69 6.12
CA SER A 119 -17.12 -6.04 5.88
C SER A 119 -16.43 -6.64 7.12
N ARG A 120 -15.72 -5.83 7.92
CA ARG A 120 -15.07 -6.27 9.17
C ARG A 120 -16.05 -6.72 10.25
N ARG A 121 -17.22 -6.07 10.33
CA ARG A 121 -18.28 -6.41 11.29
C ARG A 121 -18.91 -7.77 11.01
N LYS A 122 -19.09 -8.14 9.73
CA LYS A 122 -19.59 -9.48 9.34
C LYS A 122 -18.59 -10.59 9.70
N LEU A 123 -17.30 -10.42 9.40
CA LEU A 123 -16.27 -11.42 9.73
C LEU A 123 -16.16 -11.70 11.24
N ARG A 124 -16.30 -10.69 12.09
CA ARG A 124 -16.32 -10.88 13.56
C ARG A 124 -17.56 -11.63 14.07
N LEU A 125 -18.67 -11.60 13.34
CA LEU A 125 -19.90 -12.28 13.73
C LEU A 125 -19.87 -13.79 13.43
N PHE A 126 -19.06 -14.22 12.46
CA PHE A 126 -18.95 -15.62 12.03
C PHE A 126 -17.70 -16.34 12.57
N ALA A 127 -16.86 -15.67 13.36
CA ALA A 127 -15.65 -16.23 13.98
C ALA A 127 -15.87 -16.71 15.43
N ARG A 128 -17.09 -17.14 15.79
CA ARG A 128 -17.44 -17.75 17.07
C ARG A 128 -17.70 -19.24 16.90
#